data_AF-A0A350IQ41-F1
#
_entry.id   AF-A0A350IQ41-F1
#
_cell.length_a   1.000
_cell.length_b   1.000
_cell.length_c   1.000
_cell.angle_alpha   90.00
_cell.angle_beta   90.00
_cell.angle_gamma   90.00
#
_symmetry.space_group_name_H-M   'P 1'
#
loop_
_entity.id
_entity.type
_entity.pdbx_description
1 polymer ?
#
loop_
_entity_poly.entity_id
_entity_poly.type
_entity_poly.pdbx_seq_one_letter_code
_entity_poly.pdbx_strand_id
1 'polypeptide(L)' 'MTTPTLAPELLQRMDAYWRAANYVSVGQIYLYDNPLLKRPLELAHVKPLVVGHWCTVPGQNF' A
#
# COMPACT_ATOMS: atom_id res chain seq x y z
N MET A 1 -1.65 6.78 -35.25
CA MET A 1 -1.76 5.52 -34.49
C MET A 1 -2.82 5.75 -33.42
N THR A 2 -3.92 5.00 -33.43
CA THR A 2 -4.94 5.05 -32.37
C THR A 2 -4.45 4.21 -31.20
N THR A 3 -4.11 4.85 -30.08
CA THR A 3 -3.78 4.12 -28.85
C THR A 3 -5.06 3.49 -28.31
N PRO A 4 -5.14 2.16 -28.19
CA PRO A 4 -6.31 1.53 -27.63
C PRO A 4 -6.46 1.95 -26.16
N THR A 5 -7.67 2.35 -25.77
CA THR A 5 -8.03 2.55 -24.36
C THR A 5 -7.88 1.24 -23.61
N LEU A 6 -7.39 1.29 -22.37
CA LEU A 6 -7.24 0.11 -21.53
C LEU A 6 -8.60 -0.57 -21.30
N ALA A 7 -8.61 -1.90 -21.30
CA ALA A 7 -9.78 -2.67 -20.91
C ALA A 7 -10.13 -2.37 -19.44
N PRO A 8 -11.43 -2.23 -19.09
CA PRO A 8 -11.85 -1.94 -17.72
C PRO A 8 -11.26 -2.92 -16.68
N GLU A 9 -11.12 -4.19 -17.03
CA GLU A 9 -10.59 -5.23 -16.14
C GLU A 9 -9.10 -5.02 -15.84
N LEU A 10 -8.34 -4.50 -16.80
CA LEU A 10 -6.93 -4.19 -16.61
C LEU A 10 -6.78 -2.99 -15.66
N LEU A 11 -7.62 -1.95 -15.83
CA LEU A 11 -7.62 -0.80 -14.94
C LEU A 11 -7.96 -1.19 -13.49
N GLN A 12 -8.92 -2.10 -13.30
CA GLN A 12 -9.26 -2.62 -11.97
C GLN A 12 -8.10 -3.40 -11.33
N ARG A 13 -7.35 -4.18 -12.11
CA ARG A 13 -6.17 -4.90 -11.61
C ARG A 13 -5.03 -3.96 -11.23
N MET A 14 -4.83 -2.89 -11.99
CA MET A 14 -3.86 -1.85 -11.67
C MET A 14 -4.22 -1.12 -10.37
N ASP A 15 -5.49 -0.76 -10.17
CA ASP A 15 -5.98 -0.18 -8.90
C ASP A 15 -5.76 -1.14 -7.71
N ALA A 16 -6.10 -2.42 -7.89
CA ALA A 16 -5.89 -3.44 -6.86
C ALA A 16 -4.41 -3.59 -6.49
N TYR A 17 -3.52 -3.60 -7.48
CA TYR A 17 -2.08 -3.61 -7.26
C TYR A 17 -1.63 -2.36 -6.50
N TRP A 18 -2.06 -1.17 -6.94
CA TRP A 18 -1.68 0.09 -6.34
C TRP A 18 -2.07 0.17 -4.85
N ARG A 19 -3.30 -0.25 -4.53
CA ARG A 19 -3.79 -0.35 -3.14
C ARG A 19 -3.01 -1.36 -2.32
N ALA A 20 -2.68 -2.52 -2.90
CA ALA A 20 -1.88 -3.54 -2.22
C ALA A 20 -0.47 -3.04 -1.91
N ALA A 21 0.18 -2.38 -2.88
CA ALA A 21 1.50 -1.77 -2.69
C ALA A 21 1.47 -0.71 -1.58
N ASN A 22 0.49 0.20 -1.61
CA ASN A 22 0.30 1.23 -0.59
C ASN A 22 0.08 0.63 0.81
N TYR A 23 -0.73 -0.43 0.92
CA TYR A 23 -0.99 -1.11 2.18
C TYR A 23 0.29 -1.71 2.79
N VAL A 24 1.08 -2.41 1.96
CA VAL A 24 2.36 -2.98 2.40
C VAL A 24 3.35 -1.90 2.79
N SER A 25 3.43 -0.80 2.03
CA SER A 25 4.33 0.32 2.35
C SER A 25 4.02 0.97 3.70
N VAL A 26 2.73 1.17 4.04
CA VAL A 26 2.33 1.63 5.38
C VAL A 26 2.77 0.61 6.43
N GLY A 27 2.53 -0.69 6.20
CA GLY A 27 3.00 -1.74 7.11
C GLY A 27 4.51 -1.68 7.35
N GLN A 28 5.31 -1.50 6.30
CA GLN A 28 6.77 -1.38 6.41
C GLN A 28 7.22 -0.16 7.21
N ILE A 29 6.54 0.98 7.10
CA ILE A 29 6.88 2.21 7.83
C ILE A 29 6.46 2.11 9.31
N TYR A 30 5.26 1.60 9.59
CA TYR A 30 4.61 1.77 10.89
C TYR A 30 4.52 0.51 11.76
N LEU A 31 4.58 -0.71 11.20
CA LEU A 31 4.28 -1.95 11.96
C LEU A 31 5.52 -2.83 12.19
N TYR A 32 5.60 -3.46 13.36
CA TYR A 32 6.50 -4.59 13.64
C TYR A 32 5.83 -5.95 13.42
N ASP A 33 4.52 -6.03 13.64
CA ASP A 33 3.75 -7.27 13.57
C ASP A 33 2.28 -6.98 13.20
N ASN A 34 1.49 -8.04 13.00
CA ASN A 34 0.09 -8.00 12.59
C ASN A 34 -0.14 -7.21 11.26
N PRO A 35 0.68 -7.43 10.21
CA PRO A 35 0.66 -6.61 9.01
C PRO A 35 -0.63 -6.76 8.19
N LEU A 36 -1.42 -7.82 8.42
CA LEU A 36 -2.69 -8.07 7.75
C LEU A 36 -3.90 -7.85 8.68
N LEU A 37 -3.68 -7.30 9.88
CA LEU A 37 -4.72 -7.05 10.88
C LEU A 37 -5.63 -8.27 11.16
N LYS A 38 -5.05 -9.47 11.24
CA LYS A 38 -5.78 -10.72 11.56
C LYS A 38 -6.35 -10.71 12.99
N ARG A 39 -5.85 -9.80 13.82
CA ARG A 39 -6.33 -9.45 15.16
C ARG A 39 -6.48 -7.92 15.25
N PRO A 40 -7.28 -7.40 16.20
CA PRO A 40 -7.40 -5.95 16.42
C PRO A 40 -6.02 -5.26 16.53
N LEU A 41 -5.92 -4.05 15.99
CA LEU A 41 -4.69 -3.28 16.07
C LEU A 41 -4.47 -2.82 17.52
N GLU A 42 -3.23 -2.94 17.98
CA GLU A 42 -2.81 -2.60 19.35
C GLU A 42 -1.52 -1.80 19.23
N LEU A 43 -1.23 -0.96 20.23
CA LEU A 43 -0.03 -0.10 20.22
C LEU A 43 1.26 -0.94 20.15
N ALA A 44 1.25 -2.16 20.71
CA ALA A 44 2.37 -3.10 20.65
C ALA A 44 2.74 -3.54 19.21
N HIS A 45 1.82 -3.42 18.24
CA HIS A 45 2.10 -3.73 16.83
C HIS A 45 2.81 -2.58 16.10
N VAL A 46 2.79 -1.36 16.65
CA VAL A 46 3.31 -0.14 16.03
C VAL A 46 4.75 0.09 16.46
N LYS A 47 5.61 0.54 15.53
CA LYS A 47 6.99 0.89 15.84
C LYS A 47 7.04 2.11 16.78
N PRO A 48 7.83 2.08 17.86
CA PRO A 48 7.99 3.21 18.77
C PRO A 48 8.78 4.35 18.11
N LEU A 49 9.65 4.02 17.16
CA LEU A 49 10.35 4.98 16.30
C LEU A 49 9.97 4.71 14.85
N VAL A 50 9.20 5.63 14.27
CA VAL A 50 8.79 5.56 12.88
C VAL A 50 9.86 6.25 12.03
N VAL A 51 10.48 5.49 11.13
CA VAL A 51 11.47 6.00 10.18
C VAL A 51 11.02 5.63 8.78
N GLY A 52 10.90 6.63 7.92
CA GLY A 52 10.44 6.49 6.55
C GLY A 52 9.70 7.75 6.08
N HIS A 53 9.46 7.83 4.77
CA HIS A 53 8.68 8.91 4.18
C HIS A 53 7.45 8.30 3.52
N TRP A 54 6.27 8.82 3.85
CA TRP A 54 5.03 8.37 3.22
C TRP A 54 4.66 9.19 1.98
N CYS A 55 4.88 10.52 2.01
CA CYS A 55 4.26 11.46 1.08
C CYS A 55 4.44 11.13 -0.41
N THR A 56 5.62 10.65 -0.83
CA THR A 56 5.88 10.32 -2.24
C THR A 56 5.54 8.87 -2.60
N VAL A 57 5.33 7.99 -1.61
CA VAL A 57 5.19 6.55 -1.84
C VAL A 57 3.94 6.22 -2.67
N PRO A 58 2.73 6.73 -2.38
CA PRO A 58 1.56 6.42 -3.21
C PRO A 58 1.72 6.86 -4.67
N GLY A 59 2.35 8.01 -4.91
CA GLY A 59 2.58 8.50 -6.26
C GLY A 59 3.62 7.68 -7.03
N GLN A 60 4.59 7.08 -6.35
CA GLN A 60 5.60 6.20 -6.98
C GLN A 60 5.14 4.75 -7.15
N ASN A 61 4.18 4.29 -6.35
CA ASN A 61 3.60 2.95 -6.48
C ASN A 61 2.63 2.80 -7.66
N PHE A 62 2.20 3.92 -8.28
CA PHE A 62 1.33 3.97 -9.45
C PHE A 62 2.18 4.05 -10.73
#